data_AF-A0A3G1AZU5-F1
#
_entry.id   AF-A0A3G1AZU5-F1
#
_cell.length_a   1.000
_cell.length_b   1.000
_cell.length_c   1.000
_cell.angle_alpha   90.00
_cell.angle_beta   90.00
_cell.angle_gamma   90.00
#
_symmetry.space_group_name_H-M   'P 1'
#
loop_
_entity.id
_entity.type
_entity.pdbx_description
1 polymer ?
#
loop_
_entity_poly.entity_id
_entity_poly.type
_entity_poly.pdbx_seq_one_letter_code
_entity_poly.pdbx_strand_id
1 'polypeptide(L)'
;MKLFLGGIVLVAVFGFIPIPADAQTYKMYVQKMPPSWEKQFGTVLNDAIKYWQQKMPGLQLEIATRQDTADFVLEWASQYDGGKLGYYTTNTLNEYGKPRLTITLGYFKDKKWNLVSSDYALEITKHELGHAIGFSHSDDPNDIMYPKIESYESWLQLKSPATLKATNSTKIIDWKLKATKIQTLSDKKLFATKTALQKITPSLNYTWITNKASQAEMQKATDSFLAAKKFLNDAELVQDEADALFYESKYRDSYSKYQSSLDRAKKIDIKLVEISKSIKKAKSLEFGK
;
A
#
# COMPACT_ATOMS: atom_id res chain seq x y z
N MET A 1 -70.88 -28.84 -25.36
CA MET A 1 -70.48 -27.42 -25.29
C MET A 1 -69.01 -27.39 -24.87
N LYS A 2 -68.11 -27.00 -25.77
CA LYS A 2 -66.65 -26.95 -25.56
C LYS A 2 -66.31 -25.70 -24.74
N LEU A 3 -65.52 -25.84 -23.67
CA LEU A 3 -64.78 -24.73 -23.06
C LEU A 3 -63.38 -25.24 -22.71
N PHE A 4 -62.41 -24.79 -23.50
CA PHE A 4 -60.97 -24.90 -23.25
C PHE A 4 -60.60 -23.88 -22.17
N LEU A 5 -60.02 -24.31 -21.05
CA LEU A 5 -59.25 -23.43 -20.16
C LEU A 5 -57.78 -23.53 -20.58
N GLY A 6 -57.30 -22.49 -21.28
CA GLY A 6 -55.87 -22.24 -21.46
C GLY A 6 -55.33 -21.51 -20.24
N GLY A 7 -54.49 -22.18 -19.45
CA GLY A 7 -53.69 -21.56 -18.40
C GLY A 7 -52.42 -20.94 -19.00
N ILE A 8 -52.32 -19.62 -18.92
CA ILE A 8 -51.14 -18.84 -19.33
C ILE A 8 -50.00 -19.16 -18.36
N VAL A 9 -48.91 -19.74 -18.87
CA VAL A 9 -47.63 -19.84 -18.15
C VAL A 9 -46.93 -18.49 -18.28
N LEU A 10 -46.86 -17.75 -17.16
CA LEU A 10 -46.05 -16.55 -17.03
C LEU A 10 -44.58 -16.97 -16.85
N VAL A 11 -43.84 -17.06 -17.96
CA VAL A 11 -42.39 -17.23 -17.92
C VAL A 11 -41.77 -15.87 -17.60
N ALA A 12 -41.37 -15.68 -16.34
CA ALA A 12 -40.56 -14.55 -15.94
C ALA A 12 -39.15 -14.71 -16.53
N VAL A 13 -38.91 -14.08 -17.69
CA VAL A 13 -37.56 -13.90 -18.23
C VAL A 13 -36.87 -12.86 -17.35
N PHE A 14 -36.09 -13.32 -16.37
CA PHE A 14 -35.10 -12.47 -15.71
C PHE A 14 -34.03 -12.13 -16.74
N GLY A 15 -34.21 -11.01 -17.43
CA GLY A 15 -33.16 -10.38 -18.21
C GLY A 15 -32.02 -10.03 -17.27
N PHE A 16 -30.92 -10.78 -17.35
CA PHE A 16 -29.62 -10.32 -16.88
C PHE A 16 -29.30 -9.06 -17.68
N ILE A 17 -29.47 -7.89 -17.06
CA ILE A 17 -28.85 -6.67 -17.53
C ILE A 17 -27.41 -6.74 -17.00
N PRO A 18 -26.39 -7.01 -17.83
CA PRO A 18 -25.01 -6.84 -17.38
C PRO A 18 -24.85 -5.36 -17.03
N ILE A 19 -24.70 -5.07 -15.73
CA ILE A 19 -24.14 -3.80 -15.29
C ILE A 19 -22.77 -3.74 -15.96
N PRO A 20 -22.47 -2.71 -16.78
CA PRO A 20 -21.13 -2.59 -17.34
C PRO A 20 -20.17 -2.46 -16.16
N ALA A 21 -19.39 -3.53 -15.91
CA ALA A 21 -18.23 -3.44 -15.05
C ALA A 21 -17.35 -2.35 -15.65
N ASP A 22 -17.11 -1.28 -14.90
CA ASP A 22 -16.25 -0.18 -15.34
C ASP A 22 -14.89 -0.79 -15.69
N ALA A 23 -14.53 -0.77 -16.98
CA ALA A 23 -13.36 -1.48 -17.48
C ALA A 23 -12.11 -0.69 -17.10
N GLN A 24 -11.47 -1.06 -16.01
CA GLN A 24 -10.28 -0.37 -15.53
C GLN A 24 -9.04 -0.90 -16.23
N THR A 25 -8.35 -0.03 -16.97
CA THR A 25 -7.10 -0.37 -17.66
C THR A 25 -5.91 0.27 -16.99
N TYR A 26 -4.88 -0.52 -16.69
CA TYR A 26 -3.58 -0.07 -16.18
C TYR A 26 -2.49 -0.44 -17.18
N LYS A 27 -1.61 0.51 -17.47
CA LYS A 27 -0.46 0.34 -18.37
C LYS A 27 0.81 0.25 -17.55
N MET A 28 1.61 -0.78 -17.79
CA MET A 28 2.90 -0.96 -17.13
C MET A 28 4.04 -0.88 -18.14
N TYR A 29 5.09 -0.15 -17.83
CA TYR A 29 6.35 -0.26 -18.58
C TYR A 29 7.22 -1.29 -17.89
N VAL A 30 7.63 -2.32 -18.62
CA VAL A 30 8.38 -3.46 -18.08
C VAL A 30 9.82 -3.35 -18.51
N GLN A 31 10.74 -3.27 -17.54
CA GLN A 31 12.15 -3.37 -17.86
C GLN A 31 12.48 -4.73 -18.46
N LYS A 32 13.42 -4.72 -19.41
CA LYS A 32 13.89 -5.95 -20.05
C LYS A 32 14.55 -6.85 -19.01
N MET A 33 14.01 -8.06 -18.85
CA MET A 33 14.64 -9.07 -18.01
C MET A 33 15.99 -9.50 -18.62
N PRO A 34 17.05 -9.69 -17.80
CA PRO A 34 18.30 -10.27 -18.25
C PRO A 34 18.09 -11.61 -18.97
N PRO A 35 18.68 -11.83 -20.17
CA PRO A 35 18.42 -13.04 -20.97
C PRO A 35 18.73 -14.35 -20.23
N SER A 36 19.69 -14.35 -19.31
CA SER A 36 20.04 -15.51 -18.49
C SER A 36 18.92 -15.94 -17.53
N TRP A 37 17.98 -15.04 -17.21
CA TRP A 37 16.87 -15.29 -16.29
C TRP A 37 15.55 -15.56 -17.01
N GLU A 38 15.44 -15.16 -18.28
CA GLU A 38 14.25 -15.36 -19.12
C GLU A 38 13.78 -16.83 -19.12
N LYS A 39 14.74 -17.77 -19.17
CA LYS A 39 14.43 -19.21 -19.18
C LYS A 39 13.67 -19.66 -17.93
N GLN A 40 13.93 -19.04 -16.77
CA GLN A 40 13.33 -19.43 -15.50
C GLN A 40 12.13 -18.56 -15.11
N PHE A 41 12.14 -17.28 -15.47
CA PHE A 41 11.16 -16.30 -14.97
C PHE A 41 10.33 -15.62 -16.08
N GLY A 42 10.55 -15.94 -17.36
CA GLY A 42 9.91 -15.24 -18.49
C GLY A 42 8.37 -15.31 -18.51
N THR A 43 7.75 -16.27 -17.81
CA THR A 43 6.28 -16.36 -17.71
C THR A 43 5.69 -15.67 -16.49
N VAL A 44 6.52 -15.34 -15.48
CA VAL A 44 6.08 -14.85 -14.16
C VAL A 44 5.13 -13.66 -14.25
N LEU A 45 5.49 -12.65 -15.04
CA LEU A 45 4.66 -11.46 -15.18
C LEU A 45 3.34 -11.76 -15.87
N ASN A 46 3.37 -12.52 -16.97
CA ASN A 46 2.16 -12.86 -17.73
C ASN A 46 1.20 -13.69 -16.88
N ASP A 47 1.70 -14.58 -16.03
CA ASP A 47 0.88 -15.40 -15.16
C ASP A 47 0.30 -14.59 -13.98
N ALA A 48 1.03 -13.60 -13.46
CA ALA A 48 0.51 -12.65 -12.48
C ALA A 48 -0.58 -11.73 -13.06
N ILE A 49 -0.40 -11.25 -14.30
CA ILE A 49 -1.41 -10.48 -15.03
C ILE A 49 -2.69 -11.30 -15.19
N LYS A 50 -2.58 -12.54 -15.69
CA LYS A 50 -3.72 -13.46 -15.85
C LYS A 50 -4.45 -13.67 -14.54
N TYR A 51 -3.73 -13.87 -13.43
CA TYR A 51 -4.32 -14.04 -12.10
C TYR A 51 -5.25 -12.87 -11.74
N TRP A 52 -4.77 -11.63 -11.88
CA TRP A 52 -5.56 -10.44 -11.53
C TRP A 52 -6.73 -10.21 -12.49
N GLN A 53 -6.54 -10.38 -13.79
CA GLN A 53 -7.62 -10.26 -14.77
C GLN A 53 -8.72 -11.32 -14.59
N GLN A 54 -8.35 -12.53 -14.15
CA GLN A 54 -9.33 -13.57 -13.79
C GLN A 54 -10.05 -13.25 -12.49
N LYS A 55 -9.34 -12.72 -11.48
CA LYS A 55 -9.92 -12.33 -10.18
C LYS A 55 -10.85 -11.12 -10.29
N MET A 56 -10.62 -10.24 -11.26
CA MET A 56 -11.37 -8.99 -11.47
C MET A 56 -11.87 -8.87 -12.91
N PRO A 57 -13.09 -9.37 -13.22
CA PRO A 57 -13.71 -9.17 -14.52
C PRO A 57 -13.80 -7.67 -14.86
N GLY A 58 -13.18 -7.26 -15.97
CA GLY A 58 -13.11 -5.86 -16.40
C GLY A 58 -11.75 -5.19 -16.18
N LEU A 59 -10.86 -5.78 -15.38
CA LEU A 59 -9.48 -5.32 -15.27
C LEU A 59 -8.68 -5.65 -16.53
N GLN A 60 -7.98 -4.65 -17.07
CA GLN A 60 -7.01 -4.81 -18.15
C GLN A 60 -5.63 -4.35 -17.69
N LEU A 61 -4.63 -5.21 -17.88
CA LEU A 61 -3.23 -4.90 -17.60
C LEU A 61 -2.45 -5.01 -18.91
N GLU A 62 -1.95 -3.88 -19.39
CA GLU A 62 -1.26 -3.77 -20.68
C GLU A 62 0.21 -3.42 -20.50
N ILE A 63 1.08 -4.02 -21.32
CA ILE A 63 2.49 -3.63 -21.37
C ILE A 63 2.64 -2.45 -22.32
N ALA A 64 3.03 -1.30 -21.76
CA ALA A 64 3.33 -0.09 -22.51
C ALA A 64 4.66 -0.23 -23.26
N THR A 65 4.69 0.22 -24.51
CA THR A 65 5.91 0.25 -25.34
C THR A 65 6.86 1.38 -24.96
N ARG A 66 6.39 2.39 -24.22
CA ARG A 66 7.18 3.52 -23.73
C ARG A 66 6.85 3.80 -22.27
N GLN A 67 7.85 4.27 -21.53
CA GLN A 67 7.72 4.59 -20.11
C GLN A 67 6.76 5.77 -19.83
N ASP A 68 6.72 6.77 -20.70
CA ASP A 68 5.89 7.97 -20.54
C ASP A 68 4.39 7.65 -20.55
N THR A 69 4.00 6.61 -21.30
CA THR A 69 2.60 6.16 -21.47
C THR A 69 2.15 5.12 -20.43
N ALA A 70 3.04 4.71 -19.52
CA ALA A 70 2.71 3.78 -18.46
C ALA A 70 2.19 4.49 -17.20
N ASP A 71 1.34 3.83 -16.43
CA ASP A 71 0.88 4.27 -15.11
C ASP A 71 1.93 3.96 -14.03
N PHE A 72 2.65 2.85 -14.16
CA PHE A 72 3.75 2.45 -13.28
C PHE A 72 4.81 1.64 -14.03
N VAL A 73 5.98 1.46 -13.40
CA VAL A 73 7.11 0.70 -13.94
C VAL A 73 7.30 -0.61 -13.18
N LEU A 74 7.58 -1.69 -13.91
CA LEU A 74 8.07 -2.95 -13.35
C LEU A 74 9.55 -3.11 -13.63
N GLU A 75 10.33 -3.36 -12.58
CA GLU A 75 11.77 -3.62 -12.69
C GLU A 75 12.15 -4.98 -12.11
N TRP A 76 13.18 -5.59 -12.71
CA TRP A 76 13.75 -6.87 -12.26
C TRP A 76 15.08 -6.61 -11.57
N ALA A 77 15.26 -7.09 -10.34
CA ALA A 77 16.47 -6.93 -9.57
C ALA A 77 17.16 -8.28 -9.30
N SER A 78 18.50 -8.32 -9.32
CA SER A 78 19.29 -9.46 -8.79
C SER A 78 19.13 -9.59 -7.28
N GLN A 79 19.12 -8.43 -6.62
CA GLN A 79 18.84 -8.22 -5.21
C GLN A 79 18.32 -6.78 -5.05
N TYR A 80 17.19 -6.59 -4.37
CA TYR A 80 16.75 -5.27 -3.93
C TYR A 80 17.27 -5.00 -2.51
N ASP A 81 17.49 -3.71 -2.21
CA ASP A 81 18.10 -3.21 -0.97
C ASP A 81 17.55 -3.89 0.30
N GLY A 82 18.46 -4.35 1.16
CA GLY A 82 18.13 -5.10 2.37
C GLY A 82 17.64 -6.55 2.17
N GLY A 83 17.66 -7.09 0.95
CA GLY A 83 17.25 -8.47 0.68
C GLY A 83 15.75 -8.68 0.47
N LYS A 84 14.98 -7.60 0.26
CA LYS A 84 13.56 -7.68 -0.10
C LYS A 84 13.42 -8.40 -1.45
N LEU A 85 12.38 -9.22 -1.57
CA LEU A 85 12.14 -9.98 -2.79
C LEU A 85 11.09 -9.35 -3.72
N GLY A 86 10.32 -8.41 -3.20
CA GLY A 86 9.37 -7.56 -3.92
C GLY A 86 9.27 -6.19 -3.23
N TYR A 87 8.93 -5.14 -3.97
CA TYR A 87 8.60 -3.84 -3.39
C TYR A 87 7.82 -2.95 -4.35
N TYR A 88 6.63 -2.49 -3.94
CA TYR A 88 5.91 -1.42 -4.61
C TYR A 88 6.04 -0.07 -3.88
N THR A 89 6.18 1.01 -4.65
CA THR A 89 6.13 2.38 -4.13
C THR A 89 5.36 3.32 -5.04
N THR A 90 4.61 4.23 -4.42
CA THR A 90 3.94 5.36 -5.09
C THR A 90 4.83 6.58 -5.24
N ASN A 91 6.05 6.56 -4.67
CA ASN A 91 6.98 7.67 -4.76
C ASN A 91 7.45 7.87 -6.20
N THR A 92 7.15 9.03 -6.79
CA THR A 92 7.55 9.40 -8.15
C THR A 92 8.87 10.16 -8.22
N LEU A 93 9.51 10.45 -7.08
CA LEU A 93 10.86 11.03 -7.02
C LEU A 93 11.91 9.95 -7.25
N ASN A 94 11.89 9.35 -8.44
CA ASN A 94 12.82 8.33 -8.90
C ASN A 94 13.14 8.58 -10.39
N GLU A 95 14.05 7.77 -10.94
CA GLU A 95 14.50 7.87 -12.34
C GLU A 95 13.39 7.70 -13.40
N TYR A 96 12.25 7.10 -13.03
CA TYR A 96 11.11 6.90 -13.91
C TYR A 96 10.10 8.05 -13.88
N GLY A 97 10.09 8.86 -12.81
CA GLY A 97 9.04 9.87 -12.59
C GLY A 97 7.64 9.26 -12.35
N LYS A 98 7.57 7.96 -12.01
CA LYS A 98 6.34 7.15 -11.91
C LYS A 98 6.41 6.25 -10.68
N PRO A 99 5.27 5.76 -10.15
CA PRO A 99 5.27 4.62 -9.23
C PRO A 99 6.03 3.42 -9.83
N ARG A 100 6.67 2.62 -8.99
CA ARG A 100 7.39 1.43 -9.45
C ARG A 100 7.16 0.24 -8.55
N LEU A 101 7.17 -0.94 -9.15
CA LEU A 101 7.29 -2.21 -8.45
C LEU A 101 8.57 -2.93 -8.87
N THR A 102 9.31 -3.43 -7.89
CA THR A 102 10.56 -4.16 -8.08
C THR A 102 10.33 -5.61 -7.73
N ILE A 103 10.71 -6.53 -8.63
CA ILE A 103 10.71 -7.97 -8.39
C ILE A 103 12.14 -8.46 -8.34
N THR A 104 12.54 -9.01 -7.20
CA THR A 104 13.86 -9.57 -7.02
C THR A 104 13.88 -11.06 -7.34
N LEU A 105 14.85 -11.47 -8.16
CA LEU A 105 14.95 -12.84 -8.67
C LEU A 105 15.98 -13.69 -7.89
N GLY A 106 16.70 -13.09 -6.95
CA GLY A 106 17.67 -13.78 -6.12
C GLY A 106 17.91 -13.12 -4.77
N TYR A 107 18.72 -13.77 -3.95
CA TYR A 107 19.08 -13.29 -2.62
C TYR A 107 20.48 -13.79 -2.26
N PHE A 108 21.17 -13.05 -1.39
CA PHE A 108 22.41 -13.53 -0.79
C PHE A 108 22.12 -14.25 0.52
N LYS A 109 22.71 -15.44 0.66
CA LYS A 109 22.75 -16.20 1.91
C LYS A 109 24.16 -16.76 2.08
N ASP A 110 24.72 -16.60 3.28
CA ASP A 110 26.06 -17.10 3.60
C ASP A 110 27.13 -16.67 2.59
N LYS A 111 27.06 -15.40 2.12
CA LYS A 111 27.93 -14.81 1.08
C LYS A 111 27.82 -15.49 -0.30
N LYS A 112 26.81 -16.33 -0.53
CA LYS A 112 26.51 -16.94 -1.83
C LYS A 112 25.22 -16.34 -2.39
N TRP A 113 25.23 -16.04 -3.67
CA TRP A 113 24.04 -15.62 -4.39
C TRP A 113 23.21 -16.85 -4.79
N ASN A 114 21.91 -16.79 -4.55
CA ASN A 114 20.97 -17.86 -4.82
C ASN A 114 19.78 -17.30 -5.60
N LEU A 115 19.28 -18.08 -6.57
CA LEU A 115 18.02 -17.79 -7.26
C LEU A 115 16.83 -18.24 -6.40
N VAL A 116 15.75 -17.48 -6.48
CA VAL A 116 14.45 -17.94 -5.97
C VAL A 116 13.79 -18.88 -6.99
N SER A 117 12.85 -19.71 -6.55
CA SER A 117 12.02 -20.49 -7.49
C SER A 117 11.10 -19.58 -8.32
N SER A 118 10.73 -20.02 -9.53
CA SER A 118 9.75 -19.33 -10.37
C SER A 118 8.39 -19.16 -9.68
N ASP A 119 7.94 -20.17 -8.93
CA ASP A 119 6.68 -20.13 -8.20
C ASP A 119 6.69 -19.06 -7.11
N TYR A 120 7.82 -18.90 -6.42
CA TYR A 120 7.99 -17.83 -5.45
C TYR A 120 7.97 -16.44 -6.09
N ALA A 121 8.72 -16.27 -7.19
CA ALA A 121 8.74 -15.02 -7.94
C ALA A 121 7.33 -14.65 -8.45
N LEU A 122 6.55 -15.65 -8.86
CA LEU A 122 5.15 -15.49 -9.24
C LEU A 122 4.27 -14.99 -8.09
N GLU A 123 4.37 -15.59 -6.90
CA GLU A 123 3.58 -15.15 -5.74
C GLU A 123 3.92 -13.71 -5.32
N ILE A 124 5.21 -13.36 -5.29
CA ILE A 124 5.65 -11.97 -5.06
C ILE A 124 5.07 -11.04 -6.13
N THR A 125 5.19 -11.42 -7.40
CA THR A 125 4.74 -10.57 -8.51
C THR A 125 3.23 -10.34 -8.45
N LYS A 126 2.43 -11.35 -8.08
CA LYS A 126 0.99 -11.16 -7.83
C LYS A 126 0.74 -10.17 -6.69
N HIS A 127 1.46 -10.29 -5.57
CA HIS A 127 1.31 -9.41 -4.41
C HIS A 127 1.63 -7.94 -4.76
N GLU A 128 2.82 -7.68 -5.30
CA GLU A 128 3.26 -6.32 -5.64
C GLU A 128 2.40 -5.69 -6.75
N LEU A 129 1.98 -6.50 -7.73
CA LEU A 129 1.06 -6.03 -8.78
C LEU A 129 -0.32 -5.67 -8.20
N GLY A 130 -0.76 -6.37 -7.14
CA GLY A 130 -1.95 -6.01 -6.39
C GLY A 130 -1.86 -4.62 -5.78
N HIS A 131 -0.73 -4.27 -5.17
CA HIS A 131 -0.50 -2.90 -4.70
C HIS A 131 -0.51 -1.87 -5.84
N ALA A 132 0.10 -2.21 -6.99
CA ALA A 132 0.14 -1.33 -8.15
C ALA A 132 -1.26 -1.01 -8.74
N ILE A 133 -2.21 -1.93 -8.62
CA ILE A 133 -3.60 -1.73 -9.05
C ILE A 133 -4.54 -1.30 -7.89
N GLY A 134 -3.98 -0.93 -6.73
CA GLY A 134 -4.71 -0.27 -5.66
C GLY A 134 -5.17 -1.14 -4.48
N PHE A 135 -4.76 -2.41 -4.40
CA PHE A 135 -5.06 -3.24 -3.23
C PHE A 135 -4.16 -2.89 -2.04
N SER A 136 -4.78 -2.76 -0.88
CA SER A 136 -4.07 -2.76 0.41
C SER A 136 -3.83 -4.19 0.88
N HIS A 137 -2.98 -4.36 1.90
CA HIS A 137 -2.82 -5.65 2.55
C HIS A 137 -4.16 -6.20 3.06
N SER A 138 -4.31 -7.52 2.95
CA SER A 138 -5.45 -8.26 3.51
C SER A 138 -5.10 -8.81 4.90
N ASP A 139 -6.10 -8.89 5.77
CA ASP A 139 -6.01 -9.58 7.06
C ASP A 139 -6.25 -11.10 6.94
N ASP A 140 -6.76 -11.58 5.79
CA ASP A 140 -6.97 -13.01 5.54
C ASP A 140 -5.65 -13.69 5.16
N PRO A 141 -5.13 -14.63 5.98
CA PRO A 141 -3.88 -15.34 5.67
C PRO A 141 -3.90 -16.11 4.35
N ASN A 142 -5.06 -16.40 3.75
CA ASN A 142 -5.16 -17.10 2.48
C ASN A 142 -5.26 -16.16 1.27
N ASP A 143 -5.37 -14.85 1.48
CA ASP A 143 -5.35 -13.88 0.38
C ASP A 143 -3.91 -13.62 -0.09
N ILE A 144 -3.73 -13.44 -1.40
CA ILE A 144 -2.45 -13.07 -1.99
C ILE A 144 -1.93 -11.73 -1.46
N MET A 145 -2.81 -10.83 -1.03
CA MET A 145 -2.46 -9.54 -0.43
C MET A 145 -2.12 -9.63 1.06
N TYR A 146 -2.12 -10.81 1.67
CA TYR A 146 -1.63 -10.96 3.04
C TYR A 146 -0.11 -10.74 3.09
N PRO A 147 0.44 -10.00 4.06
CA PRO A 147 1.87 -9.67 4.15
C PRO A 147 2.71 -10.87 4.65
N LYS A 148 2.70 -11.98 3.91
CA LYS A 148 3.40 -13.23 4.23
C LYS A 148 4.78 -13.34 3.58
N ILE A 149 4.94 -12.70 2.43
CA ILE A 149 5.98 -13.05 1.47
C ILE A 149 7.13 -12.04 1.56
N GLU A 150 7.84 -12.08 2.68
CA GLU A 150 8.97 -11.18 2.95
C GLU A 150 10.31 -11.78 2.49
N SER A 151 10.42 -13.12 2.51
CA SER A 151 11.65 -13.86 2.17
C SER A 151 11.38 -15.26 1.60
N TYR A 152 12.30 -15.77 0.77
CA TYR A 152 12.19 -17.08 0.14
C TYR A 152 12.10 -18.22 1.17
N GLU A 153 12.82 -18.09 2.29
CA GLU A 153 12.82 -19.10 3.36
C GLU A 153 11.47 -19.17 4.09
N SER A 154 10.84 -18.02 4.39
CA SER A 154 9.52 -17.99 5.02
C SER A 154 8.46 -18.66 4.13
N TRP A 155 8.58 -18.50 2.81
CA TRP A 155 7.68 -19.16 1.88
C TRP A 155 7.90 -20.66 1.75
N LEU A 156 9.15 -21.13 1.76
CA LEU A 156 9.44 -22.57 1.79
C LEU A 156 8.81 -23.26 3.01
N GLN A 157 8.80 -22.57 4.16
CA GLN A 157 8.15 -23.06 5.38
C GLN A 157 6.62 -23.13 5.24
N LEU A 158 6.00 -22.16 4.54
CA LEU A 158 4.56 -22.17 4.28
C LEU A 158 4.13 -23.26 3.28
N LYS A 159 5.00 -23.64 2.34
CA LYS A 159 4.72 -24.63 1.30
C LYS A 159 5.11 -26.07 1.68
N SER A 160 5.90 -26.25 2.74
CA SER A 160 6.30 -27.58 3.21
C SER A 160 5.12 -28.28 3.91
N PRO A 161 4.75 -29.53 3.55
CA PRO A 161 3.59 -30.24 4.12
C PRO A 161 3.71 -30.68 5.59
N ALA A 162 4.67 -30.16 6.38
CA ALA A 162 4.94 -30.66 7.72
C ALA A 162 4.88 -29.56 8.79
N THR A 163 3.91 -29.74 9.69
CA THR A 163 3.87 -29.31 11.09
C THR A 163 3.50 -27.86 11.42
N LEU A 164 2.18 -27.63 11.45
CA LEU A 164 1.55 -27.09 12.65
C LEU A 164 1.87 -28.02 13.84
N LYS A 165 3.04 -27.86 14.46
CA LYS A 165 3.27 -28.37 15.82
C LYS A 165 3.26 -27.17 16.75
N ALA A 166 2.16 -27.05 17.49
CA ALA A 166 2.11 -26.27 18.71
C ALA A 166 3.23 -26.76 19.64
N THR A 167 4.32 -25.99 19.74
CA THR A 167 5.29 -26.15 20.81
C THR A 167 4.94 -25.19 21.95
N ASN A 168 4.76 -25.79 23.11
CA ASN A 168 4.44 -25.20 24.41
C ASN A 168 4.99 -23.79 24.64
N SER A 169 4.07 -22.89 25.00
CA SER A 169 4.30 -21.49 25.34
C SER A 169 5.00 -21.34 26.70
N THR A 170 6.32 -21.34 26.71
CA THR A 170 7.02 -20.32 27.49
C THR A 170 6.72 -18.97 26.84
N LYS A 171 6.51 -17.92 27.66
CA LYS A 171 6.15 -16.56 27.23
C LYS A 171 7.31 -15.89 26.48
N ILE A 172 7.73 -16.45 25.35
CA ILE A 172 8.69 -15.86 24.43
C ILE A 172 7.97 -14.65 23.84
N ILE A 173 8.48 -13.46 24.15
CA ILE A 173 8.00 -12.24 23.53
C ILE A 173 8.40 -12.33 22.06
N ASP A 174 7.42 -12.64 21.21
CA ASP A 174 7.58 -12.59 19.77
C ASP A 174 7.65 -11.12 19.34
N TRP A 175 8.88 -10.61 19.29
CA TRP A 175 9.14 -9.24 18.87
C TRP A 175 8.78 -9.01 17.41
N LYS A 176 8.82 -10.04 16.55
CA LYS A 176 8.36 -9.94 15.16
C LYS A 176 6.87 -9.66 15.14
N LEU A 177 6.07 -10.49 15.82
CA LEU A 177 4.62 -10.30 15.91
C LEU A 177 4.24 -8.93 16.51
N LYS A 178 4.97 -8.49 17.54
CA LYS A 178 4.75 -7.16 18.13
C LYS A 178 5.06 -6.04 17.13
N ALA A 179 6.20 -6.13 16.45
CA ALA A 179 6.64 -5.16 15.45
C ALA A 179 5.66 -5.07 14.28
N THR A 180 5.16 -6.20 13.76
CA THR A 180 4.13 -6.23 12.71
C THR A 180 2.84 -5.53 13.16
N LYS A 181 2.36 -5.83 14.37
CA LYS A 181 1.13 -5.19 14.89
C LYS A 181 1.27 -3.67 15.00
N ILE A 182 2.42 -3.18 15.49
CA ILE A 182 2.63 -1.74 15.64
C ILE A 182 2.88 -1.06 14.29
N GLN A 183 3.52 -1.74 13.32
CA GLN A 183 3.66 -1.26 11.94
C GLN A 183 2.30 -0.94 11.34
N THR A 184 1.36 -1.90 11.36
CA THR A 184 0.00 -1.72 10.83
C THR A 184 -0.73 -0.53 11.48
N LEU A 185 -0.59 -0.36 12.79
CA LEU A 185 -1.19 0.77 13.51
C LEU A 185 -0.56 2.10 13.10
N SER A 186 0.77 2.12 12.94
CA SER A 186 1.52 3.31 12.51
C SER A 186 1.17 3.72 11.08
N ASP A 187 1.16 2.77 10.14
CA ASP A 187 0.81 3.00 8.73
C ASP A 187 -0.60 3.56 8.59
N LYS A 188 -1.57 2.93 9.26
CA LYS A 188 -2.96 3.40 9.27
C LYS A 188 -3.05 4.83 9.81
N LYS A 189 -2.27 5.15 10.83
CA LYS A 189 -2.27 6.49 11.44
C LYS A 189 -1.64 7.53 10.52
N LEU A 190 -0.48 7.23 9.94
CA LEU A 190 0.21 8.09 8.98
C LEU A 190 -0.66 8.41 7.77
N PHE A 191 -1.32 7.39 7.20
CA PHE A 191 -2.25 7.57 6.11
C PHE A 191 -3.38 8.54 6.49
N ALA A 192 -4.05 8.28 7.62
CA ALA A 192 -5.16 9.11 8.08
C ALA A 192 -4.75 10.57 8.35
N THR A 193 -3.60 10.81 8.97
CA THR A 193 -3.12 12.17 9.28
C THR A 193 -2.67 12.90 8.02
N LYS A 194 -2.02 12.21 7.08
CA LYS A 194 -1.67 12.75 5.75
C LYS A 194 -2.90 13.19 4.98
N THR A 195 -3.94 12.35 4.93
CA THR A 195 -5.22 12.70 4.29
C THR A 195 -5.89 13.89 4.99
N ALA A 196 -5.87 13.96 6.32
CA ALA A 196 -6.46 15.06 7.06
C ALA A 196 -5.74 16.40 6.78
N LEU A 197 -4.41 16.40 6.72
CA LEU A 197 -3.61 17.59 6.38
C LEU A 197 -3.83 18.05 4.94
N GLN A 198 -3.99 17.12 3.99
CA GLN A 198 -4.36 17.45 2.62
C GLN A 198 -5.72 18.15 2.56
N LYS A 199 -6.73 17.61 3.27
CA LYS A 199 -8.08 18.18 3.32
C LYS A 199 -8.13 19.59 3.93
N ILE A 200 -7.28 19.89 4.92
CA ILE A 200 -7.29 21.21 5.57
C ILE A 200 -6.54 22.29 4.78
N THR A 201 -5.64 21.90 3.87
CA THR A 201 -4.78 22.82 3.11
C THR A 201 -5.56 23.93 2.39
N PRO A 202 -6.66 23.66 1.67
CA PRO A 202 -7.44 24.73 1.02
C PRO A 202 -8.06 25.72 2.01
N SER A 203 -8.38 25.28 3.24
CA SER A 203 -8.98 26.13 4.28
C SER A 203 -7.99 27.12 4.90
N LEU A 204 -6.70 26.97 4.61
CA LEU A 204 -5.66 27.90 5.03
C LEU A 204 -5.47 29.07 4.05
N ASN A 205 -6.19 29.10 2.92
CA ASN A 205 -6.23 30.27 2.06
C ASN A 205 -6.99 31.41 2.77
N TYR A 206 -6.27 32.48 3.14
CA TYR A 206 -6.79 33.62 3.91
C TYR A 206 -7.03 34.89 3.07
N THR A 207 -7.16 34.76 1.74
CA THR A 207 -7.44 35.89 0.82
C THR A 207 -8.70 36.68 1.14
N TRP A 208 -9.63 36.12 1.92
CA TRP A 208 -10.88 36.76 2.35
C TRP A 208 -10.76 37.55 3.67
N ILE A 209 -9.58 37.62 4.28
CA ILE A 209 -9.40 38.21 5.62
C ILE A 209 -8.91 39.66 5.55
N THR A 210 -9.65 40.56 6.20
CA THR A 210 -9.34 41.99 6.30
C THR A 210 -9.09 42.44 7.73
N ASN A 211 -9.66 41.77 8.74
CA ASN A 211 -9.49 42.13 10.15
C ASN A 211 -8.15 41.62 10.73
N LYS A 212 -7.42 42.50 11.42
CA LYS A 212 -6.11 42.18 12.04
C LYS A 212 -6.19 41.05 13.09
N ALA A 213 -7.27 40.96 13.86
CA ALA A 213 -7.49 39.89 14.83
C ALA A 213 -7.75 38.54 14.14
N SER A 214 -8.50 38.53 13.04
CA SER A 214 -8.69 37.35 12.20
C SER A 214 -7.38 36.88 11.56
N GLN A 215 -6.55 37.81 11.08
CA GLN A 215 -5.21 37.51 10.55
C GLN A 215 -4.32 36.84 11.61
N ALA A 216 -4.35 37.34 12.84
CA ALA A 216 -3.58 36.74 13.94
C ALA A 216 -4.04 35.31 14.26
N GLU A 217 -5.34 35.01 14.22
CA GLU A 217 -5.83 33.64 14.40
C GLU A 217 -5.48 32.73 13.21
N MET A 218 -5.51 33.23 11.97
CA MET A 218 -5.03 32.45 10.84
C MET A 218 -3.53 32.20 10.88
N GLN A 219 -2.73 33.13 11.38
CA GLN A 219 -1.30 32.88 11.57
C GLN A 219 -1.09 31.70 12.51
N LYS A 220 -1.83 31.63 13.62
CA LYS A 220 -1.78 30.46 14.53
C LYS A 220 -2.18 29.17 13.81
N ALA A 221 -3.19 29.21 12.93
CA ALA A 221 -3.59 28.05 12.13
C ALA A 221 -2.45 27.59 11.21
N THR A 222 -1.79 28.53 10.53
CA THR A 222 -0.63 28.27 9.66
C THR A 222 0.55 27.70 10.45
N ASP A 223 0.87 28.26 11.62
CA ASP A 223 1.96 27.79 12.48
C ASP A 223 1.70 26.36 12.97
N SER A 224 0.47 26.06 13.43
CA SER A 224 0.08 24.70 13.81
C SER A 224 0.12 23.74 12.62
N PHE A 225 -0.21 24.20 11.41
CA PHE A 225 -0.11 23.39 10.19
C PHE A 225 1.34 23.08 9.80
N LEU A 226 2.25 24.05 9.88
CA LEU A 226 3.68 23.83 9.66
C LEU A 226 4.26 22.85 10.68
N ALA A 227 3.90 22.99 11.96
CA ALA A 227 4.28 22.04 13.00
C ALA A 227 3.73 20.63 12.72
N ALA A 228 2.49 20.51 12.24
CA ALA A 228 1.90 19.24 11.85
C ALA A 228 2.65 18.57 10.68
N LYS A 229 3.01 19.35 9.65
CA LYS A 229 3.84 18.86 8.53
C LYS A 229 5.20 18.37 9.00
N LYS A 230 5.84 19.10 9.93
CA LYS A 230 7.10 18.64 10.53
C LYS A 230 6.94 17.30 11.24
N PHE A 231 5.90 17.15 12.07
CA PHE A 231 5.63 15.87 12.72
C PHE A 231 5.35 14.73 11.72
N LEU A 232 4.67 15.02 10.61
CA LEU A 232 4.43 14.04 9.55
C LEU A 232 5.76 13.57 8.92
N ASN A 233 6.61 14.50 8.50
CA ASN A 233 7.91 14.17 7.91
C ASN A 233 8.80 13.39 8.90
N ASP A 234 8.86 13.82 10.16
CA ASP A 234 9.63 13.12 11.20
C ASP A 234 9.06 11.70 11.47
N ALA A 235 7.74 11.53 11.35
CA ALA A 235 7.10 10.23 11.53
C ALA A 235 7.34 9.29 10.34
N GLU A 236 7.24 9.79 9.10
CA GLU A 236 7.56 9.04 7.88
C GLU A 236 9.03 8.58 7.88
N LEU A 237 9.98 9.48 8.21
CA LEU A 237 11.40 9.12 8.33
C LEU A 237 11.65 8.00 9.35
N VAL A 238 11.02 8.10 10.52
CA VAL A 238 11.19 7.08 11.57
C VAL A 238 10.45 5.79 11.24
N GLN A 239 9.37 5.85 10.44
CA GLN A 239 8.71 4.68 9.88
C GLN A 239 9.67 3.94 8.96
N ASP A 240 10.36 4.66 8.06
CA ASP A 240 11.34 4.09 7.14
C ASP A 240 12.53 3.45 7.89
N GLU A 241 13.00 4.07 8.98
CA GLU A 241 14.01 3.48 9.86
C GLU A 241 13.51 2.20 10.55
N ALA A 242 12.24 2.20 11.00
CA ALA A 242 11.62 1.05 11.65
C ALA A 242 11.48 -0.12 10.69
N ASP A 243 11.07 0.18 9.46
CA ASP A 243 11.03 -0.70 8.32
C ASP A 243 12.41 -1.33 8.10
N ALA A 244 13.46 -0.52 7.92
CA ALA A 244 14.84 -1.00 7.74
C ALA A 244 15.28 -1.99 8.83
N LEU A 245 15.03 -1.64 10.11
CA LEU A 245 15.34 -2.51 11.25
C LEU A 245 14.50 -3.79 11.26
N PHE A 246 13.24 -3.72 10.81
CA PHE A 246 12.36 -4.89 10.69
C PHE A 246 12.97 -5.87 9.69
N TYR A 247 13.43 -5.37 8.55
CA TYR A 247 14.06 -6.16 7.49
C TYR A 247 15.40 -6.77 7.95
N GLU A 248 16.18 -6.06 8.77
CA GLU A 248 17.40 -6.59 9.40
C GLU A 248 17.11 -7.63 10.52
N SER A 249 15.85 -8.03 10.72
CA SER A 249 15.41 -8.90 11.82
C SER A 249 15.68 -8.33 13.23
N LYS A 250 15.94 -7.04 13.34
CA LYS A 250 16.09 -6.29 14.60
C LYS A 250 14.72 -5.89 15.13
N TYR A 251 13.84 -6.88 15.31
CA TYR A 251 12.41 -6.67 15.55
C TYR A 251 12.10 -5.85 16.82
N ARG A 252 12.94 -5.93 17.84
CA ARG A 252 12.77 -5.13 19.06
C ARG A 252 13.03 -3.64 18.82
N ASP A 253 14.06 -3.33 18.04
CA ASP A 253 14.44 -1.95 17.72
C ASP A 253 13.45 -1.37 16.71
N SER A 254 13.06 -2.16 15.71
CA SER A 254 11.99 -1.86 14.77
C SER A 254 10.67 -1.55 15.48
N TYR A 255 10.22 -2.41 16.40
CA TYR A 255 9.03 -2.17 17.22
C TYR A 255 9.10 -0.80 17.92
N SER A 256 10.26 -0.48 18.50
CA SER A 256 10.47 0.78 19.22
C SER A 256 10.39 1.98 18.28
N LYS A 257 10.90 1.86 17.05
CA LYS A 257 10.84 2.90 16.03
C LYS A 257 9.43 3.07 15.45
N TYR A 258 8.70 2.00 15.15
CA TYR A 258 7.29 2.09 14.75
C TYR A 258 6.44 2.76 15.83
N GLN A 259 6.65 2.42 17.09
CA GLN A 259 5.97 3.08 18.20
C GLN A 259 6.29 4.59 18.24
N SER A 260 7.56 4.94 17.99
CA SER A 260 8.02 6.33 17.91
C SER A 260 7.42 7.08 16.72
N SER A 261 7.26 6.45 15.56
CA SER A 261 6.56 7.01 14.40
C SER A 261 5.08 7.26 14.73
N LEU A 262 4.40 6.24 15.25
CA LEU A 262 3.00 6.33 15.66
C LEU A 262 2.76 7.47 16.67
N ASP A 263 3.64 7.65 17.65
CA ASP A 263 3.50 8.71 18.65
C ASP A 263 3.71 10.12 18.06
N ARG A 264 4.59 10.28 17.07
CA ARG A 264 4.70 11.53 16.31
C ARG A 264 3.45 11.76 15.48
N ALA A 265 2.91 10.73 14.82
CA ALA A 265 1.69 10.82 14.04
C ALA A 265 0.47 11.20 14.92
N LYS A 266 0.40 10.73 16.18
CA LYS A 266 -0.64 11.17 17.13
C LYS A 266 -0.54 12.65 17.52
N LYS A 267 0.66 13.23 17.57
CA LYS A 267 0.82 14.69 17.84
C LYS A 267 0.19 15.55 16.75
N ILE A 268 0.06 15.01 15.53
CA ILE A 268 -0.63 15.69 14.43
C ILE A 268 -2.11 15.91 14.75
N ASP A 269 -2.78 14.99 15.46
CA ASP A 269 -4.20 15.16 15.83
C ASP A 269 -4.41 16.42 16.67
N ILE A 270 -3.51 16.67 17.62
CA ILE A 270 -3.56 17.85 18.48
C ILE A 270 -3.45 19.11 17.60
N LYS A 271 -2.54 19.10 16.62
CA LYS A 271 -2.38 20.20 15.67
C LYS A 271 -3.59 20.37 14.76
N LEU A 272 -4.21 19.31 14.29
CA LEU A 272 -5.45 19.39 13.50
C LEU A 272 -6.60 20.05 14.28
N VAL A 273 -6.72 19.77 15.58
CA VAL A 273 -7.69 20.43 16.47
C VAL A 273 -7.37 21.91 16.62
N GLU A 274 -6.10 22.26 16.89
CA GLU A 274 -5.65 23.66 16.99
C GLU A 274 -5.95 24.45 15.70
N ILE A 275 -5.60 23.88 14.53
CA ILE A 275 -5.85 24.51 13.22
C ILE A 275 -7.34 24.77 13.05
N SER A 276 -8.18 23.75 13.30
CA SER A 276 -9.63 23.87 13.14
C SER A 276 -10.23 24.93 14.07
N LYS A 277 -9.76 25.00 15.32
CA LYS A 277 -10.18 26.00 16.30
C LYS A 277 -9.79 27.42 15.86
N SER A 278 -8.56 27.60 15.40
CA SER A 278 -8.05 28.89 14.94
C SER A 278 -8.78 29.38 13.69
N ILE A 279 -9.01 28.50 12.69
CA ILE A 279 -9.80 28.83 11.49
C ILE A 279 -11.23 29.24 11.87
N LYS A 280 -11.88 28.49 12.77
CA LYS A 280 -13.24 28.82 13.23
C LYS A 280 -13.29 30.18 13.93
N LYS A 281 -12.30 30.48 14.77
CA LYS A 281 -12.22 31.76 15.48
C LYS A 281 -11.94 32.92 14.52
N ALA A 282 -11.04 32.74 13.54
CA ALA A 282 -10.78 33.74 12.50
C ALA A 282 -12.06 34.08 11.73
N LYS A 283 -12.84 33.08 11.31
CA LYS A 283 -14.14 33.29 10.65
C LYS A 283 -15.13 34.06 11.53
N SER A 284 -15.18 33.75 12.83
CA SER A 284 -16.05 34.45 13.76
C SER A 284 -15.64 35.90 14.01
N LEU A 285 -14.35 36.22 13.94
CA LEU A 285 -13.86 37.59 14.10
C LEU A 285 -14.05 38.43 12.82
N GLU A 286 -14.03 37.77 11.66
CA GLU A 286 -14.21 38.43 10.37
C GLU A 286 -15.68 38.72 10.06
N PHE A 287 -16.55 37.74 10.34
CA PHE A 287 -17.96 37.78 9.91
C PHE A 287 -18.95 37.77 11.08
N GLY A 288 -18.47 37.56 12.30
CA GLY A 288 -19.30 37.71 13.50
C GLY A 288 -19.46 39.18 13.81
N LYS A 289 -20.73 39.61 13.92
CA LYS A 289 -21.09 40.91 14.47
C LYS A 289 -20.65 41.03 15.92
#